data_AF-A0A259B7P1-F1
#
_entry.id   AF-A0A259B7P1-F1
#
_cell.length_a   1.000
_cell.length_b   1.000
_cell.length_c   1.000
_cell.angle_alpha   90.00
_cell.angle_beta   90.00
_cell.angle_gamma   90.00
#
_symmetry.space_group_name_H-M   'P 1'
#
loop_
_entity.id
_entity.type
_entity.pdbx_description
1 polymer ?
#
loop_
_entity_poly.entity_id
_entity_poly.type
_entity_poly.pdbx_seq_one_letter_code
_entity_poly.pdbx_strand_id
1 'polypeptide(L)'
;NRGAEPVQLIDRHWHIDQGNGCIHEVQGEGVIGEQPQILPGGFHQYQSGAIIETPAGRMWGDYGFVDKNGAAFRVKIPLFHLVAPSDYRPLH
;
A
#
# COMPACT_ATOMS: atom_id res chain seq x y z
N ASN A 1 -13.66 6.30 -1.31
CA ASN A 1 -14.30 6.60 -0.02
C ASN A 1 -15.79 6.27 -0.13
N ARG A 2 -16.25 5.23 0.56
CA ARG A 2 -17.67 4.84 0.59
C ARG A 2 -18.43 5.43 1.80
N GLY A 3 -17.77 6.21 2.65
CA GLY A 3 -18.39 6.90 3.77
C GLY A 3 -19.06 8.22 3.36
N ALA A 4 -19.71 8.86 4.33
CA ALA A 4 -20.45 10.11 4.14
C ALA A 4 -19.58 11.37 4.28
N GLU A 5 -18.36 11.24 4.81
CA GLU A 5 -17.48 12.37 5.15
C GLU A 5 -16.15 12.28 4.40
N PRO A 6 -15.51 13.42 4.07
CA PRO A 6 -14.19 13.42 3.46
C PRO A 6 -13.14 12.85 4.42
N VAL A 7 -12.13 12.21 3.86
CA VAL A 7 -10.99 11.65 4.59
C VAL A 7 -9.70 12.01 3.88
N GLN A 8 -8.60 12.16 4.61
CA GLN A 8 -7.29 12.45 4.02
C GLN A 8 -6.29 11.35 4.38
N LEU A 9 -5.61 10.80 3.37
CA LEU A 9 -4.53 9.84 3.58
C LEU A 9 -3.31 10.60 4.07
N ILE A 10 -2.76 10.20 5.21
CA ILE A 10 -1.63 10.88 5.86
C ILE A 10 -0.34 10.08 5.79
N ASP A 11 -0.42 8.75 5.88
CA ASP A 11 0.73 7.85 5.87
C ASP A 11 0.37 6.47 5.30
N ARG A 12 1.42 5.69 5.05
CA ARG A 12 1.34 4.28 4.64
C ARG A 12 2.32 3.45 5.44
N HIS A 13 1.94 2.21 5.71
CA HIS A 13 2.81 1.18 6.26
C HIS A 13 2.63 -0.10 5.47
N TRP A 14 3.73 -0.60 4.92
CA TRP A 14 3.80 -1.83 4.15
C TRP A 14 4.69 -2.85 4.82
N HIS A 15 4.27 -4.11 4.75
CA HIS A 15 5.08 -5.28 4.97
C HIS A 15 5.27 -5.99 3.61
N ILE A 16 6.51 -6.29 3.28
CA ILE A 16 6.91 -6.89 2.00
C ILE A 16 7.68 -8.16 2.31
N ASP A 17 7.00 -9.29 2.21
CA ASP A 17 7.62 -10.61 2.28
C ASP A 17 8.30 -10.92 0.94
N GLN A 18 9.61 -11.09 1.01
CA GLN A 18 10.50 -11.35 -0.12
C GLN A 18 10.32 -12.74 -0.71
N GLY A 19 9.57 -13.65 -0.07
CA GLY A 19 9.35 -15.03 -0.51
C GLY A 19 10.37 -16.04 0.00
N ASN A 20 11.42 -15.55 0.67
CA ASN A 20 12.46 -16.36 1.32
C ASN A 20 12.34 -16.32 2.86
N GLY A 21 11.22 -15.81 3.39
CA GLY A 21 10.99 -15.61 4.82
C GLY A 21 11.52 -14.28 5.37
N CYS A 22 12.22 -13.48 4.55
CA CYS A 22 12.60 -12.11 4.90
C CYS A 22 11.41 -11.16 4.69
N ILE A 23 11.12 -10.33 5.70
CA ILE A 23 10.06 -9.32 5.65
C ILE A 23 10.71 -7.94 5.77
N HIS A 24 10.49 -7.09 4.77
CA HIS A 24 10.86 -5.68 4.81
C HIS A 24 9.66 -4.82 5.18
N GLU A 25 9.87 -3.85 6.06
CA GLU A 25 8.87 -2.85 6.39
C GLU A 25 9.19 -1.52 5.72
N VAL A 26 8.18 -0.91 5.10
CA VAL A 26 8.28 0.42 4.50
C VAL A 26 7.22 1.30 5.12
N GLN A 27 7.64 2.36 5.79
CA GLN A 27 6.76 3.39 6.36
C GLN A 27 7.09 4.74 5.73
N GLY A 28 6.07 5.58 5.55
CA GLY A 28 6.29 6.93 5.07
C GLY A 28 5.02 7.75 4.93
N GLU A 29 5.19 9.06 4.82
CA GLU A 29 4.09 9.99 4.65
C GLU A 29 3.44 9.85 3.28
N GLY A 30 2.12 9.93 3.27
CA GLY A 30 1.32 9.94 2.06
C GLY A 30 1.48 8.70 1.18
N VAL A 31 1.21 8.89 -0.10
CA VAL A 31 1.48 7.96 -1.20
C VAL A 31 2.12 8.77 -2.32
N ILE A 32 3.18 8.27 -2.95
CA ILE A 32 3.90 8.94 -4.06
C ILE A 32 4.28 10.42 -3.83
N GLY A 33 4.44 10.85 -2.56
CA GLY A 33 4.73 12.24 -2.20
C GLY A 33 3.49 13.11 -1.98
N GLU A 34 2.29 12.54 -2.03
CA GLU A 34 1.01 13.22 -1.88
C GLU A 34 0.23 12.72 -0.65
N GLN A 35 -0.55 13.59 -0.03
CA GLN A 35 -1.52 13.26 1.03
C GLN A 35 -2.95 13.54 0.53
N PRO A 36 -3.51 12.68 -0.34
CA PRO A 36 -4.74 12.96 -1.05
C PRO A 36 -5.94 13.03 -0.10
N GLN A 37 -6.77 14.05 -0.29
CA GLN A 37 -8.11 14.13 0.30
C GLN A 37 -9.12 13.43 -0.62
N ILE A 38 -9.87 12.47 -0.09
CA ILE A 38 -10.85 11.68 -0.82
C ILE A 38 -12.25 12.04 -0.33
N LEU A 39 -12.99 12.78 -1.16
CA LEU A 39 -14.38 13.17 -0.90
C LEU A 39 -15.31 11.94 -0.84
N PRO A 40 -16.49 12.07 -0.20
CA PRO A 40 -17.51 11.03 -0.23
C PRO A 40 -17.83 10.56 -1.66
N GLY A 41 -17.87 9.24 -1.88
CA GLY A 41 -18.04 8.63 -3.20
C GLY A 41 -16.83 8.70 -4.14
N GLY A 42 -15.83 9.54 -3.83
CA GLY A 42 -14.61 9.71 -4.62
C GLY A 42 -13.64 8.54 -4.49
N PHE A 43 -12.67 8.48 -5.39
CA PHE A 43 -11.55 7.55 -5.34
C PHE A 43 -10.24 8.25 -5.70
N HIS A 44 -9.14 7.69 -5.24
CA HIS A 44 -7.79 8.09 -5.63
C HIS A 44 -7.05 6.82 -6.05
N GLN A 45 -6.35 6.89 -7.18
CA GLN A 45 -5.60 5.77 -7.73
C GLN A 45 -4.19 6.25 -8.04
N TYR A 46 -3.21 5.45 -7.64
CA TYR A 46 -1.80 5.70 -7.91
C TYR A 46 -1.10 4.38 -8.23
N GLN A 47 0.10 4.47 -8.79
CA GLN A 47 0.96 3.32 -9.08
C GLN A 47 2.34 3.53 -8.47
N SER A 48 2.85 2.51 -7.79
CA SER A 48 4.20 2.46 -7.24
C SER A 48 4.82 1.08 -7.49
N GLY A 49 6.13 0.95 -7.31
CA GLY A 49 6.84 -0.32 -7.44
C GLY A 49 7.44 -0.78 -6.11
N ALA A 50 7.64 -2.09 -5.99
CA ALA A 50 8.47 -2.72 -4.96
C ALA A 50 9.39 -3.73 -5.66
N ILE A 51 10.63 -3.83 -5.20
CA ILE A 51 11.57 -4.85 -5.65
C ILE A 51 11.53 -6.00 -4.64
N ILE A 52 11.40 -7.23 -5.14
CA ILE A 52 11.54 -8.44 -4.34
C ILE A 52 12.66 -9.33 -4.89
N GLU A 53 13.35 -10.04 -4.01
CA GLU A 53 14.52 -10.86 -4.36
C GLU A 53 14.16 -12.20 -5.01
N THR A 54 12.92 -12.67 -4.86
CA THR A 54 12.48 -13.96 -5.39
C THR A 54 11.37 -13.81 -6.43
N PRO A 55 11.12 -14.84 -7.27
CA PRO A 55 10.02 -14.82 -8.24
C PRO A 55 8.61 -14.77 -7.62
N ALA A 56 8.46 -14.95 -6.31
CA ALA A 56 7.17 -14.93 -5.64
C ALA A 56 7.26 -14.33 -4.24
N GLY A 57 6.52 -13.26 -3.97
CA GLY A 57 6.47 -12.58 -2.67
C GLY A 57 5.05 -12.21 -2.27
N ARG A 58 4.90 -11.54 -1.14
CA ARG A 58 3.59 -11.08 -0.62
C ARG A 58 3.71 -9.68 -0.06
N MET A 59 2.65 -8.90 -0.20
CA MET A 59 2.56 -7.56 0.40
C MET A 59 1.24 -7.40 1.14
N TRP A 60 1.28 -6.73 2.28
CA TRP A 60 0.12 -6.28 3.05
C TRP A 60 0.47 -5.03 3.84
N GLY A 61 -0.51 -4.38 4.44
CA GLY A 61 -0.23 -3.17 5.21
C GLY A 61 -1.46 -2.44 5.68
N ASP A 62 -1.29 -1.14 5.86
CA ASP A 62 -2.39 -0.21 6.08
C ASP A 62 -2.03 1.21 5.65
N TYR A 63 -3.09 1.98 5.45
CA TYR A 63 -3.02 3.42 5.30
C TYR A 63 -3.53 4.08 6.58
N GLY A 64 -2.81 5.11 7.04
CA GLY A 64 -3.32 6.07 8.01
C GLY A 64 -4.15 7.13 7.31
N PHE A 65 -5.32 7.39 7.88
CA PHE A 65 -6.21 8.46 7.46
C PHE A 65 -6.57 9.35 8.64
N VAL A 66 -6.95 10.59 8.33
CA VAL A 66 -7.70 11.46 9.25
C VAL A 66 -9.08 11.76 8.67
N ASP A 67 -10.08 11.88 9.54
CA ASP A 67 -11.41 12.35 9.16
C ASP A 67 -11.48 13.89 9.10
N LYS A 68 -12.66 14.45 8.78
CA LYS A 68 -12.87 15.90 8.74
C LYS A 68 -12.61 16.64 10.05
N ASN A 69 -12.61 15.95 11.18
CA ASN A 69 -12.36 16.51 12.51
C ASN A 69 -10.89 16.33 12.93
N GLY A 70 -10.05 15.72 12.08
CA GLY A 70 -8.67 15.38 12.39
C GLY A 70 -8.52 14.08 13.20
N ALA A 71 -9.59 13.30 13.38
CA ALA A 71 -9.50 12.03 14.10
C ALA A 71 -8.81 10.99 13.22
N ALA A 72 -7.72 10.40 13.74
CA ALA A 72 -6.93 9.42 13.02
C ALA A 72 -7.56 8.01 13.07
N PHE A 73 -7.50 7.30 11.95
CA PHE A 73 -7.89 5.89 11.85
C PHE A 73 -7.04 5.16 10.80
N ARG A 74 -7.01 3.83 10.87
CA ARG A 74 -6.25 2.99 9.91
C ARG A 74 -7.17 2.12 9.06
N VAL A 75 -6.81 1.98 7.78
CA VAL A 75 -7.51 1.11 6.82
C VAL A 75 -6.56 0.02 6.36
N LYS A 76 -6.92 -1.24 6.57
CA LYS A 76 -6.09 -2.39 6.19
C LYS A 76 -6.02 -2.56 4.68
N ILE A 77 -4.82 -2.84 4.20
CA ILE A 77 -4.55 -3.32 2.86
C ILE A 77 -4.43 -4.85 2.96
N PRO A 78 -5.38 -5.60 2.38
CA PRO A 78 -5.34 -7.05 2.41
C PRO A 78 -4.06 -7.60 1.78
N LEU A 79 -3.65 -8.78 2.24
CA LEU A 79 -2.52 -9.48 1.64
C LEU A 79 -2.79 -9.79 0.17
N PHE A 80 -1.83 -9.46 -0.69
CA PHE A 80 -1.80 -9.88 -2.08
C PHE A 80 -0.43 -10.46 -2.45
N HIS A 81 -0.41 -11.27 -3.51
CA HIS A 81 0.79 -11.95 -3.97
C HIS A 81 1.46 -11.16 -5.10
N LEU A 82 2.78 -11.12 -5.07
CA LEU A 82 3.62 -10.70 -6.18
C LEU A 82 4.15 -11.97 -6.84
N VAL A 83 3.83 -12.21 -8.11
CA VAL A 83 4.25 -13.43 -8.82
C VAL A 83 4.84 -13.03 -10.15
N ALA A 84 6.07 -13.46 -10.41
CA ALA A 84 6.70 -13.31 -11.70
C ALA A 84 5.92 -14.09 -12.77
N PRO A 85 5.85 -13.60 -14.03
CA PRO A 85 5.25 -14.36 -15.12
C PRO A 85 5.88 -15.76 -15.26
N SER A 86 5.11 -16.73 -15.75
CA SER A 86 5.55 -18.13 -15.88
C SER A 86 6.81 -18.33 -16.72
N ASP A 87 7.08 -17.41 -17.66
CA ASP A 87 8.25 -17.43 -18.53
C ASP A 87 9.46 -16.71 -17.94
N TYR A 88 9.40 -16.28 -16.66
CA TYR A 88 10.51 -15.63 -15.99
C TYR A 88 11.71 -16.57 -15.91
N ARG A 89 12.78 -16.19 -16.62
CA ARG A 89 14.10 -16.81 -16.52
C ARG A 89 15.04 -15.79 -15.91
N PRO A 90 15.55 -16.02 -14.68
CA PRO A 90 16.63 -15.18 -14.17
C PRO A 90 17.80 -15.28 -15.15
N LEU A 91 18.28 -14.13 -15.62
CA LEU A 91 19.50 -14.07 -16.42
C LEU A 91 20.65 -14.44 -15.48
N HIS A 92 21.25 -15.61 -15.70
CA HIS A 92 22.52 -16.00 -15.09
C HIS A 92 23.67 -15.24 -15.76
#